data_AF-A0AB74UUX9-F1
#
_entry.id   AF-A0AB74UUX9-F1
#
_cell.length_a   1.000
_cell.length_b   1.000
_cell.length_c   1.000
_cell.angle_alpha   90.00
_cell.angle_beta   90.00
_cell.angle_gamma   90.00
#
_symmetry.space_group_name_H-M   'P 1'
#
loop_
_entity.id
_entity.type
_entity.pdbx_description
1 polymer ?
#
loop_
_entity_poly.entity_id
_entity_poly.type
_entity_poly.pdbx_seq_one_letter_code
_entity_poly.pdbx_strand_id
1 'polypeptide(L)'
;MDTTEKTAGSNLTQIAEYSETAAALADLRQRHQGVVYDVAKPKEMKAAKEARAELRTLRTSLEKTRKEIKAPALERCRLIDDEAKRITAELVALEEPIDVQIKAEEARAEAERLAKLEAERLRVEAIQKKIQAIRDVPASLVGKPSVIIAGQLAKLRETTLDEAELGADYLTATDALTAAVARVQDLLAAQQEADAEKKRQAERDAEMEAMRVKMAEQQRLIDEAEAERVERERKAAAEEAGRIAREAAEKRQREIEAQAELDRVARAEREEADRIEREEQDRIRAEQAEADRIQREQDEAVLHAERERQAAEQRKLDEQAAQLKREREAAAKKAEADRLANLGLREAAQAVVDYEVTDATPIGGLWNLIDDLRVALSNDENRTAKAVTVNRTKREARV
;
A
#
# COMPACT_ATOMS: atom_id res chain seq x y z
N MET A 1 -33.63 -118.26 -77.98
CA MET A 1 -33.82 -117.59 -79.28
C MET A 1 -33.51 -116.12 -79.04
N ASP A 2 -32.55 -115.46 -79.66
CA ASP A 2 -31.77 -115.79 -80.83
C ASP A 2 -30.45 -115.00 -80.77
N THR A 3 -29.45 -115.58 -81.40
CA THR A 3 -28.03 -115.23 -81.50
C THR A 3 -27.84 -113.93 -82.27
N THR A 4 -27.00 -113.01 -81.81
CA THR A 4 -26.23 -112.12 -82.72
C THR A 4 -24.96 -111.60 -82.03
N GLU A 5 -23.93 -112.45 -81.98
CA GLU A 5 -22.55 -111.99 -81.90
C GLU A 5 -22.24 -111.20 -83.18
N LYS A 6 -22.35 -109.87 -83.10
CA LYS A 6 -21.93 -108.96 -84.15
C LYS A 6 -20.40 -108.99 -84.21
N THR A 7 -19.88 -109.82 -85.11
CA THR A 7 -18.48 -109.81 -85.55
C THR A 7 -18.17 -108.47 -86.22
N ALA A 8 -17.88 -107.45 -85.42
CA ALA A 8 -17.61 -106.08 -85.87
C ALA A 8 -16.12 -105.69 -85.72
N GLY A 9 -15.22 -106.65 -85.91
CA GLY A 9 -13.78 -106.43 -85.68
C GLY A 9 -12.83 -106.87 -86.80
N SER A 10 -13.29 -107.41 -87.94
CA SER A 10 -12.38 -108.11 -88.87
C SER A 10 -12.05 -107.40 -90.18
N ASN A 11 -12.64 -106.24 -90.51
CA ASN A 11 -12.54 -105.65 -91.86
C ASN A 11 -12.10 -104.18 -91.95
N LEU A 12 -11.60 -103.54 -90.88
CA LEU A 12 -11.19 -102.12 -90.88
C LEU A 12 -9.69 -101.87 -91.13
N THR A 13 -8.89 -102.91 -91.39
CA THR A 13 -7.42 -102.79 -91.53
C THR A 13 -6.83 -103.78 -92.53
N GLN A 14 -7.48 -104.01 -93.67
CA GLN A 14 -6.86 -104.80 -94.74
C GLN A 14 -6.07 -103.87 -95.67
N ILE A 15 -4.74 -103.92 -95.58
CA ILE A 15 -3.83 -103.30 -96.56
C ILE A 15 -3.91 -104.15 -97.81
N ALA A 16 -4.37 -103.56 -98.92
CA ALA A 16 -4.69 -104.28 -100.15
C ALA A 16 -3.49 -105.07 -100.68
N GLU A 17 -2.29 -104.51 -100.57
CA GLU A 17 -1.03 -105.10 -100.99
C GLU A 17 -0.58 -106.29 -100.13
N TYR A 18 -1.21 -106.52 -98.98
CA TYR A 18 -0.98 -107.72 -98.16
C TYR A 18 -1.97 -108.85 -98.46
N SER A 19 -2.93 -108.66 -99.36
CA SER A 19 -3.94 -109.68 -99.69
C SER A 19 -3.31 -111.01 -100.17
N GLU A 20 -2.31 -110.97 -101.04
CA GLU A 20 -1.57 -112.16 -101.50
C GLU A 20 -0.79 -112.82 -100.36
N THR A 21 -0.17 -112.03 -99.49
CA THR A 21 0.56 -112.56 -98.32
C THR A 21 -0.40 -113.19 -97.30
N ALA A 22 -1.59 -112.62 -97.13
CA ALA A 22 -2.63 -113.18 -96.27
C ALA A 22 -3.15 -114.52 -96.82
N ALA A 23 -3.33 -114.64 -98.14
CA ALA A 23 -3.68 -115.91 -98.79
C ALA A 23 -2.57 -116.96 -98.63
N ALA A 24 -1.30 -116.59 -98.87
CA ALA A 24 -0.15 -117.47 -98.67
C ALA A 24 0.02 -117.91 -97.20
N LEU A 25 -0.28 -117.03 -96.25
CA LEU A 25 -0.29 -117.37 -94.82
C LEU A 25 -1.39 -118.39 -94.50
N ALA A 26 -2.58 -118.27 -95.09
CA ALA A 26 -3.66 -119.23 -94.91
C ALA A 26 -3.28 -120.63 -95.43
N ASP A 27 -2.64 -120.71 -96.59
CA ASP A 27 -2.11 -121.98 -97.14
C ASP A 27 -1.02 -122.60 -96.25
N LEU A 28 0.00 -121.82 -95.88
CA LEU A 28 1.06 -122.30 -94.98
C LEU A 28 0.50 -122.75 -93.63
N ARG A 29 -0.54 -122.07 -93.14
CA ARG A 29 -1.24 -122.43 -91.92
C ARG A 29 -1.93 -123.78 -92.08
N GLN A 30 -2.64 -124.02 -93.19
CA GLN A 30 -3.25 -125.33 -93.45
C GLN A 30 -2.21 -126.45 -93.51
N ARG A 31 -1.03 -126.20 -94.11
CA ARG A 31 0.03 -127.20 -94.31
C ARG A 31 0.86 -127.49 -93.07
N HIS A 32 1.11 -126.51 -92.22
CA HIS A 32 2.07 -126.63 -91.11
C HIS A 32 1.45 -126.49 -89.71
N GLN A 33 0.20 -126.03 -89.58
CA GLN A 33 -0.43 -125.90 -88.27
C GLN A 33 -0.68 -127.29 -87.66
N GLY A 34 -0.13 -127.51 -86.47
CA GLY A 34 -0.29 -128.76 -85.72
C GLY A 34 0.56 -129.93 -86.22
N VAL A 35 1.42 -129.72 -87.24
CA VAL A 35 2.34 -130.76 -87.72
C VAL A 35 3.52 -130.91 -86.76
N VAL A 36 3.77 -132.14 -86.32
CA VAL A 36 4.91 -132.50 -85.45
C VAL A 36 5.90 -133.32 -86.28
N TYR A 37 7.11 -132.78 -86.48
CA TYR A 37 8.18 -133.45 -87.23
C TYR A 37 9.12 -134.22 -86.28
N ASP A 38 9.35 -135.50 -86.55
CA ASP A 38 10.31 -136.34 -85.81
C ASP A 38 11.75 -136.08 -86.30
N VAL A 39 12.36 -135.01 -85.80
CA VAL A 39 13.66 -134.48 -86.27
C VAL A 39 14.85 -135.41 -86.05
N ALA A 40 14.69 -136.53 -85.35
CA ALA A 40 15.72 -137.57 -85.26
C ALA A 40 15.88 -138.34 -86.59
N LYS A 41 14.83 -138.37 -87.43
CA LYS A 41 14.88 -139.00 -88.76
C LYS A 41 15.36 -137.98 -89.81
N PRO A 42 16.39 -138.30 -90.62
CA PRO A 42 16.94 -137.36 -91.60
C PRO A 42 15.91 -136.78 -92.59
N LYS A 43 14.91 -137.59 -93.00
CA LYS A 43 13.84 -137.15 -93.92
C LYS A 43 12.91 -136.11 -93.28
N GLU A 44 12.48 -136.34 -92.05
CA GLU A 44 11.60 -135.44 -91.29
C GLU A 44 12.33 -134.14 -90.87
N MET A 45 13.62 -134.22 -90.54
CA MET A 45 14.44 -133.04 -90.28
C MET A 45 14.60 -132.16 -91.53
N LYS A 46 14.70 -132.76 -92.72
CA LYS A 46 14.72 -132.02 -93.98
C LYS A 46 13.38 -131.30 -94.21
N ALA A 47 12.26 -132.01 -94.05
CA ALA A 47 10.92 -131.43 -94.18
C ALA A 47 10.67 -130.27 -93.18
N ALA A 48 11.11 -130.40 -91.93
CA ALA A 48 11.00 -129.34 -90.92
C ALA A 48 11.83 -128.09 -91.29
N LYS A 49 13.04 -128.27 -91.86
CA LYS A 49 13.87 -127.16 -92.34
C LYS A 49 13.22 -126.45 -93.53
N GLU A 50 12.62 -127.19 -94.45
CA GLU A 50 11.90 -126.65 -95.61
C GLU A 50 10.67 -125.84 -95.16
N ALA A 51 9.82 -126.42 -94.31
CA ALA A 51 8.67 -125.72 -93.71
C ALA A 51 9.06 -124.41 -93.01
N ARG A 52 10.13 -124.43 -92.19
CA ARG A 52 10.67 -123.23 -91.54
C ARG A 52 11.19 -122.22 -92.56
N ALA A 53 11.86 -122.67 -93.62
CA ALA A 53 12.37 -121.80 -94.66
C ALA A 53 11.23 -121.07 -95.37
N GLU A 54 10.15 -121.77 -95.73
CA GLU A 54 8.96 -121.18 -96.35
C GLU A 54 8.30 -120.11 -95.46
N LEU A 55 8.05 -120.42 -94.18
CA LEU A 55 7.50 -119.46 -93.22
C LEU A 55 8.42 -118.24 -93.03
N ARG A 56 9.74 -118.46 -92.99
CA ARG A 56 10.72 -117.37 -92.88
C ARG A 56 10.69 -116.49 -94.12
N THR A 57 10.64 -117.09 -95.31
CA THR A 57 10.59 -116.37 -96.59
C THR A 57 9.36 -115.47 -96.65
N LEU A 58 8.17 -116.00 -96.33
CA LEU A 58 6.94 -115.20 -96.32
C LEU A 58 7.00 -114.05 -95.30
N ARG A 59 7.57 -114.29 -94.11
CA ARG A 59 7.76 -113.23 -93.11
C ARG A 59 8.70 -112.13 -93.60
N THR A 60 9.80 -112.49 -94.26
CA THR A 60 10.76 -111.52 -94.77
C THR A 60 10.23 -110.77 -96.00
N SER A 61 9.45 -111.42 -96.87
CA SER A 61 8.81 -110.75 -98.01
C SER A 61 7.76 -109.75 -97.53
N LEU A 62 6.95 -110.09 -96.52
CA LEU A 62 5.99 -109.15 -95.93
C LEU A 62 6.65 -107.86 -95.42
N GLU A 63 7.78 -107.97 -94.70
CA GLU A 63 8.50 -106.77 -94.22
C GLU A 63 9.13 -105.97 -95.36
N LYS A 64 9.53 -106.62 -96.45
CA LYS A 64 9.99 -105.95 -97.67
C LYS A 64 8.83 -105.16 -98.29
N THR A 65 7.68 -105.81 -98.52
CA THR A 65 6.46 -105.18 -99.04
C THR A 65 5.99 -104.02 -98.17
N ARG A 66 6.04 -104.17 -96.84
CA ARG A 66 5.74 -103.08 -95.88
C ARG A 66 6.61 -101.85 -96.12
N LYS A 67 7.92 -102.04 -96.26
CA LYS A 67 8.86 -100.94 -96.49
C LYS A 67 8.63 -100.30 -97.86
N GLU A 68 8.38 -101.09 -98.89
CA GLU A 68 8.12 -100.61 -100.25
C GLU A 68 6.87 -99.74 -100.32
N ILE A 69 5.76 -100.15 -99.69
CA ILE A 69 4.51 -99.38 -99.66
C ILE A 69 4.64 -98.14 -98.75
N LYS A 70 5.31 -98.28 -97.61
CA LYS A 70 5.44 -97.19 -96.63
C LYS A 70 6.42 -96.11 -97.09
N ALA A 71 7.43 -96.46 -97.87
CA ALA A 71 8.46 -95.53 -98.35
C ALA A 71 7.87 -94.28 -99.06
N PRO A 72 7.02 -94.39 -100.11
CA PRO A 72 6.45 -93.22 -100.77
C PRO A 72 5.56 -92.39 -99.85
N ALA A 73 4.84 -93.01 -98.91
CA ALA A 73 4.00 -92.28 -97.95
C ALA A 73 4.84 -91.46 -96.96
N LEU A 74 5.91 -92.05 -96.41
CA LEU A 74 6.82 -91.31 -95.51
C LEU A 74 7.53 -90.18 -96.24
N GLU A 75 7.94 -90.40 -97.48
CA GLU A 75 8.57 -89.37 -98.29
C GLU A 75 7.59 -88.24 -98.60
N ARG A 76 6.33 -88.57 -98.94
CA ARG A 76 5.28 -87.56 -99.13
C ARG A 76 5.03 -86.73 -97.87
N CYS A 77 5.01 -87.37 -96.68
CA CYS A 77 4.88 -86.65 -95.41
C CYS A 77 6.05 -85.67 -95.18
N ARG A 78 7.29 -86.10 -95.44
CA ARG A 78 8.46 -85.22 -95.32
C ARG A 78 8.36 -84.02 -96.26
N LEU A 79 7.99 -84.24 -97.52
CA LEU A 79 7.81 -83.15 -98.49
C LEU A 79 6.72 -82.16 -98.04
N ILE A 80 5.63 -82.65 -97.44
CA ILE A 80 4.58 -81.78 -96.90
C ILE A 80 5.11 -80.95 -95.72
N ASP A 81 5.81 -81.57 -94.79
CA ASP A 81 6.35 -80.89 -93.60
C ASP A 81 7.40 -79.84 -94.00
N ASP A 82 8.27 -80.17 -94.96
CA ASP A 82 9.31 -79.26 -95.45
C ASP A 82 8.71 -78.10 -96.25
N GLU A 83 7.70 -78.36 -97.08
CA GLU A 83 7.00 -77.31 -97.82
C GLU A 83 6.20 -76.39 -96.87
N ALA A 84 5.57 -76.95 -95.84
CA ALA A 84 4.89 -76.15 -94.81
C ALA A 84 5.88 -75.23 -94.09
N LYS A 85 7.06 -75.74 -93.70
CA LYS A 85 8.12 -74.91 -93.09
C LYS A 85 8.59 -73.81 -94.03
N ARG A 86 8.81 -74.11 -95.31
CA ARG A 86 9.21 -73.13 -96.33
C ARG A 86 8.17 -72.01 -96.45
N ILE A 87 6.90 -72.38 -96.62
CA ILE A 87 5.80 -71.42 -96.74
C ILE A 87 5.65 -70.59 -95.47
N THR A 88 5.72 -71.21 -94.28
CA THR A 88 5.65 -70.47 -93.00
C THR A 88 6.80 -69.47 -92.88
N ALA A 89 8.03 -69.85 -93.24
CA ALA A 89 9.16 -68.92 -93.20
C ALA A 89 8.97 -67.74 -94.17
N GLU A 90 8.45 -67.99 -95.37
CA GLU A 90 8.12 -66.92 -96.34
C GLU A 90 7.00 -66.01 -95.84
N LEU A 91 5.95 -66.56 -95.23
CA LEU A 91 4.87 -65.77 -94.63
C LEU A 91 5.38 -64.90 -93.49
N VAL A 92 6.19 -65.46 -92.58
CA VAL A 92 6.78 -64.70 -91.46
C VAL A 92 7.71 -63.60 -91.98
N ALA A 93 8.53 -63.87 -93.01
CA ALA A 93 9.39 -62.85 -93.62
C ALA A 93 8.60 -61.69 -94.25
N LEU A 94 7.34 -61.91 -94.66
CA LEU A 94 6.44 -60.86 -95.12
C LEU A 94 5.71 -60.16 -93.96
N GLU A 95 5.33 -60.91 -92.92
CA GLU A 95 4.59 -60.40 -91.75
C GLU A 95 5.47 -59.51 -90.84
N GLU A 96 6.68 -59.94 -90.51
CA GLU A 96 7.61 -59.22 -89.62
C GLU A 96 7.83 -57.75 -90.01
N PRO A 97 8.15 -57.39 -91.27
CA PRO A 97 8.32 -55.99 -91.63
C PRO A 97 7.00 -55.19 -91.57
N ILE A 98 5.84 -55.84 -91.72
CA ILE A 98 4.53 -55.18 -91.56
C ILE A 98 4.26 -54.92 -90.08
N ASP A 99 4.50 -55.90 -89.20
CA ASP A 99 4.36 -55.74 -87.75
C ASP A 99 5.27 -54.63 -87.20
N VAL A 100 6.51 -54.55 -87.67
CA VAL A 100 7.44 -53.46 -87.32
C VAL A 100 6.88 -52.09 -87.73
N GLN A 101 6.30 -51.97 -88.94
CA GLN A 101 5.68 -50.73 -89.41
C GLN A 101 4.46 -50.33 -88.57
N ILE A 102 3.60 -51.29 -88.24
CA ILE A 102 2.41 -51.06 -87.39
C ILE A 102 2.84 -50.55 -86.02
N LYS A 103 3.77 -51.25 -85.35
CA LYS A 103 4.28 -50.86 -84.03
C LYS A 103 4.94 -49.49 -84.03
N ALA A 104 5.68 -49.15 -85.09
CA ALA A 104 6.31 -47.83 -85.22
C ALA A 104 5.26 -46.71 -85.33
N GLU A 105 4.19 -46.92 -86.11
CA GLU A 105 3.11 -45.94 -86.24
C GLU A 105 2.26 -45.82 -84.96
N GLU A 106 1.92 -46.94 -84.33
CA GLU A 106 1.22 -46.95 -83.03
C GLU A 106 2.02 -46.20 -81.96
N ALA A 107 3.34 -46.43 -81.90
CA ALA A 107 4.21 -45.70 -80.98
C ALA A 107 4.26 -44.19 -81.30
N ARG A 108 4.29 -43.80 -82.59
CA ARG A 108 4.24 -42.39 -83.01
C ARG A 108 2.90 -41.74 -82.63
N ALA A 109 1.80 -42.41 -82.91
CA ALA A 109 0.45 -41.93 -82.63
C ALA A 109 0.22 -41.78 -81.12
N GLU A 110 0.69 -42.74 -80.31
CA GLU A 110 0.59 -42.64 -78.85
C GLU A 110 1.50 -41.54 -78.30
N ALA A 111 2.72 -41.38 -78.82
CA ALA A 111 3.61 -40.28 -78.43
C ALA A 111 3.00 -38.90 -78.77
N GLU A 112 2.38 -38.74 -79.95
CA GLU A 112 1.68 -37.51 -80.33
C GLU A 112 0.46 -37.27 -79.44
N ARG A 113 -0.31 -38.33 -79.13
CA ARG A 113 -1.45 -38.25 -78.21
C ARG A 113 -1.01 -37.79 -76.82
N LEU A 114 0.04 -38.39 -76.27
CA LEU A 114 0.59 -38.02 -74.96
C LEU A 114 1.13 -36.59 -74.97
N ALA A 115 1.83 -36.18 -76.03
CA ALA A 115 2.32 -34.81 -76.19
C ALA A 115 1.18 -33.79 -76.25
N LYS A 116 0.09 -34.10 -76.98
CA LYS A 116 -1.12 -33.24 -77.02
C LYS A 116 -1.80 -33.15 -75.66
N LEU A 117 -1.93 -34.27 -74.94
CA LEU A 117 -2.50 -34.30 -73.59
C LEU A 117 -1.66 -33.50 -72.60
N GLU A 118 -0.33 -33.61 -72.66
CA GLU A 118 0.57 -32.84 -71.80
C GLU A 118 0.54 -31.35 -72.14
N ALA A 119 0.54 -31.00 -73.43
CA ALA A 119 0.40 -29.61 -73.88
C ALA A 119 -0.91 -28.98 -73.41
N GLU A 120 -2.03 -29.71 -73.50
CA GLU A 120 -3.32 -29.24 -72.99
C GLU A 120 -3.33 -29.14 -71.46
N ARG A 121 -2.74 -30.11 -70.74
CA ARG A 121 -2.58 -30.04 -69.29
C ARG A 121 -1.79 -28.79 -68.87
N LEU A 122 -0.67 -28.51 -69.53
CA LEU A 122 0.16 -27.34 -69.28
C LEU A 122 -0.58 -26.04 -69.63
N ARG A 123 -1.35 -26.04 -70.72
CA ARG A 123 -2.21 -24.91 -71.09
C ARG A 123 -3.23 -24.60 -69.99
N VAL A 124 -3.98 -25.61 -69.56
CA VAL A 124 -4.98 -25.48 -68.49
C VAL A 124 -4.32 -25.05 -67.18
N GLU A 125 -3.19 -25.64 -66.80
CA GLU A 125 -2.45 -25.25 -65.59
C GLU A 125 -1.98 -23.77 -65.65
N ALA A 126 -1.49 -23.31 -66.80
CA ALA A 126 -1.10 -21.92 -67.00
C ALA A 126 -2.29 -20.96 -66.87
N ILE A 127 -3.44 -21.32 -67.45
CA ILE A 127 -4.68 -20.55 -67.33
C ILE A 127 -5.14 -20.49 -65.86
N GLN A 128 -5.19 -21.62 -65.16
CA GLN A 128 -5.57 -21.67 -63.76
C GLN A 128 -4.63 -20.86 -62.87
N LYS A 129 -3.31 -20.86 -63.15
CA LYS A 129 -2.34 -19.99 -62.45
C LYS A 129 -2.62 -18.50 -62.69
N LYS A 130 -2.99 -18.10 -63.90
CA LYS A 130 -3.38 -16.70 -64.19
C LYS A 130 -4.63 -16.29 -63.41
N ILE A 131 -5.65 -17.16 -63.38
CA ILE A 131 -6.88 -16.92 -62.61
C ILE A 131 -6.57 -16.80 -61.12
N GLN A 132 -5.73 -17.69 -60.59
CA GLN A 132 -5.34 -17.64 -59.18
C GLN A 132 -4.56 -16.37 -58.85
N ALA A 133 -3.64 -15.94 -59.71
CA ALA A 133 -2.89 -14.70 -59.52
C ALA A 133 -3.84 -13.48 -59.40
N ILE A 134 -4.91 -13.43 -60.19
CA ILE A 134 -5.96 -12.40 -60.08
C ILE A 134 -6.68 -12.49 -58.73
N ARG A 135 -7.04 -13.70 -58.30
CA ARG A 135 -7.74 -13.95 -57.02
C ARG A 135 -6.92 -13.57 -55.79
N ASP A 136 -5.60 -13.66 -55.87
CA ASP A 136 -4.67 -13.40 -54.77
C ASP A 136 -4.35 -11.90 -54.58
N VAL A 137 -4.59 -11.06 -55.60
CA VAL A 137 -4.27 -9.61 -55.53
C VAL A 137 -4.87 -8.93 -54.29
N PRO A 138 -6.17 -9.08 -53.96
CA PRO A 138 -6.76 -8.41 -52.79
C PRO A 138 -6.06 -8.80 -51.47
N ALA A 139 -5.75 -10.08 -51.28
CA ALA A 139 -5.07 -10.56 -50.08
C ALA A 139 -3.66 -9.97 -49.95
N SER A 140 -2.94 -9.82 -51.08
CA SER A 140 -1.60 -9.23 -51.12
C SER A 140 -1.57 -7.73 -50.80
N LEU A 141 -2.73 -7.06 -50.78
CA LEU A 141 -2.87 -5.62 -50.61
C LEU A 141 -3.26 -5.20 -49.18
N VAL A 142 -3.64 -6.16 -48.34
CA VAL A 142 -4.01 -5.88 -46.94
C VAL A 142 -2.84 -5.23 -46.21
N GLY A 143 -3.12 -4.10 -45.53
CA GLY A 143 -2.13 -3.34 -44.76
C GLY A 143 -1.19 -2.45 -45.59
N LYS A 144 -1.33 -2.41 -46.92
CA LYS A 144 -0.55 -1.50 -47.76
C LYS A 144 -1.14 -0.09 -47.78
N PRO A 145 -0.33 0.96 -48.06
CA PRO A 145 -0.84 2.32 -48.18
C PRO A 145 -1.88 2.48 -49.30
N SER A 146 -2.83 3.40 -49.12
CA SER A 146 -3.92 3.69 -50.07
C SER A 146 -3.42 3.98 -51.49
N VAL A 147 -2.28 4.66 -51.66
CA VAL A 147 -1.66 4.92 -52.96
C VAL A 147 -1.28 3.63 -53.70
N ILE A 148 -0.76 2.62 -53.00
CA ILE A 148 -0.37 1.34 -53.58
C ILE A 148 -1.61 0.53 -53.97
N ILE A 149 -2.64 0.53 -53.11
CA ILE A 149 -3.92 -0.13 -53.39
C ILE A 149 -4.58 0.48 -54.62
N ALA A 150 -4.62 1.82 -54.72
CA ALA A 150 -5.17 2.54 -55.86
C ALA A 150 -4.41 2.23 -57.16
N GLY A 151 -3.08 2.18 -57.11
CA GLY A 151 -2.26 1.81 -58.28
C GLY A 151 -2.52 0.39 -58.77
N GLN A 152 -2.68 -0.58 -57.87
CA GLN A 152 -3.01 -1.96 -58.25
C GLN A 152 -4.45 -2.10 -58.74
N LEU A 153 -5.40 -1.35 -58.17
CA LEU A 153 -6.77 -1.29 -58.66
C LEU A 153 -6.83 -0.79 -60.11
N ALA A 154 -6.05 0.25 -60.44
CA ALA A 154 -5.96 0.76 -61.81
C ALA A 154 -5.44 -0.31 -62.78
N LYS A 155 -4.37 -1.03 -62.40
CA LYS A 155 -3.82 -2.15 -63.20
C LYS A 155 -4.83 -3.26 -63.41
N LEU A 156 -5.57 -3.65 -62.37
CA LEU A 156 -6.63 -4.66 -62.49
C LEU A 156 -7.73 -4.22 -63.45
N ARG A 157 -8.15 -2.95 -63.42
CA ARG A 157 -9.17 -2.41 -64.34
C ARG A 157 -8.71 -2.34 -65.79
N GLU A 158 -7.41 -2.16 -66.03
CA GLU A 158 -6.80 -2.17 -67.36
C GLU A 158 -6.52 -3.58 -67.89
N THR A 159 -6.57 -4.60 -67.02
CA THR A 159 -6.30 -5.99 -67.42
C THR A 159 -7.38 -6.47 -68.40
N THR A 160 -6.96 -6.76 -69.63
CA THR A 160 -7.82 -7.37 -70.65
C THR A 160 -7.65 -8.89 -70.63
N LEU A 161 -8.76 -9.61 -70.70
CA LEU A 161 -8.80 -11.07 -70.80
C LEU A 161 -9.16 -11.44 -72.24
N ASP A 162 -8.40 -12.33 -72.85
CA ASP A 162 -8.66 -12.82 -74.21
C ASP A 162 -9.44 -14.14 -74.16
N GLU A 163 -10.64 -14.15 -74.73
CA GLU A 163 -11.51 -15.33 -74.81
C GLU A 163 -10.86 -16.45 -75.63
N ALA A 164 -10.11 -16.11 -76.68
CA ALA A 164 -9.43 -17.12 -77.51
C ALA A 164 -8.31 -17.84 -76.74
N GLU A 165 -7.63 -17.13 -75.84
CA GLU A 165 -6.59 -17.70 -75.00
C GLU A 165 -7.18 -18.60 -73.90
N LEU A 166 -8.19 -18.08 -73.19
CA LEU A 166 -8.76 -18.68 -71.98
C LEU A 166 -9.80 -19.77 -72.26
N GLY A 167 -10.44 -19.76 -73.43
CA GLY A 167 -11.42 -20.77 -73.83
C GLY A 167 -12.54 -20.96 -72.80
N ALA A 168 -12.74 -22.20 -72.35
CA ALA A 168 -13.80 -22.54 -71.39
C ALA A 168 -13.65 -21.82 -70.02
N ASP A 169 -12.43 -21.44 -69.65
CA ASP A 169 -12.14 -20.75 -68.39
C ASP A 169 -12.35 -19.23 -68.46
N TYR A 170 -12.69 -18.66 -69.63
CA TYR A 170 -12.84 -17.22 -69.84
C TYR A 170 -13.86 -16.57 -68.89
N LEU A 171 -15.03 -17.19 -68.72
CA LEU A 171 -16.05 -16.70 -67.78
C LEU A 171 -15.52 -16.73 -66.33
N THR A 172 -14.84 -17.81 -65.94
CA THR A 172 -14.26 -17.95 -64.60
C THR A 172 -13.17 -16.91 -64.34
N ALA A 173 -12.35 -16.60 -65.33
CA ALA A 173 -11.34 -15.55 -65.25
C ALA A 173 -11.97 -14.16 -65.13
N THR A 174 -13.04 -13.90 -65.89
CA THR A 174 -13.80 -12.64 -65.86
C THR A 174 -14.46 -12.42 -64.51
N ASP A 175 -15.08 -13.45 -63.95
CA ASP A 175 -15.66 -13.42 -62.61
C ASP A 175 -14.59 -13.18 -61.54
N ALA A 176 -13.44 -13.85 -61.66
CA ALA A 176 -12.30 -13.65 -60.77
C ALA A 176 -11.77 -12.21 -60.82
N LEU A 177 -11.66 -11.62 -62.02
CA LEU A 177 -11.22 -10.23 -62.20
C LEU A 177 -12.24 -9.25 -61.62
N THR A 178 -13.52 -9.44 -61.90
CA THR A 178 -14.60 -8.61 -61.38
C THR A 178 -14.64 -8.66 -59.84
N ALA A 179 -14.55 -9.84 -59.25
CA ALA A 179 -14.51 -10.03 -57.81
C ALA A 179 -13.22 -9.50 -57.16
N ALA A 180 -12.08 -9.57 -57.86
CA ALA A 180 -10.83 -8.98 -57.38
C ALA A 180 -10.92 -7.44 -57.39
N VAL A 181 -11.41 -6.85 -58.48
CA VAL A 181 -11.63 -5.41 -58.62
C VAL A 181 -12.57 -4.88 -57.53
N ALA A 182 -13.69 -5.56 -57.27
CA ALA A 182 -14.63 -5.18 -56.21
C ALA A 182 -13.96 -5.22 -54.83
N ARG A 183 -13.28 -6.33 -54.49
CA ARG A 183 -12.59 -6.46 -53.19
C ARG A 183 -11.48 -5.43 -52.99
N VAL A 184 -10.72 -5.11 -54.04
CA VAL A 184 -9.68 -4.07 -53.96
C VAL A 184 -10.27 -2.67 -53.82
N GLN A 185 -11.45 -2.40 -54.42
CA GLN A 185 -12.18 -1.15 -54.21
C GLN A 185 -12.62 -1.00 -52.76
N ASP A 186 -13.18 -2.05 -52.16
CA ASP A 186 -13.59 -2.05 -50.75
C ASP A 186 -12.39 -1.83 -49.82
N LEU A 187 -11.26 -2.50 -50.10
CA LEU A 187 -10.00 -2.30 -49.37
C LEU A 187 -9.49 -0.85 -49.49
N LEU A 188 -9.56 -0.26 -50.68
CA LEU A 188 -9.14 1.13 -50.89
C LEU A 188 -10.01 2.10 -50.10
N ALA A 189 -11.33 1.92 -50.16
CA ALA A 189 -12.28 2.74 -49.41
C ALA A 189 -12.04 2.65 -47.89
N ALA A 190 -11.89 1.43 -47.37
CA ALA A 190 -11.59 1.20 -45.96
C ALA A 190 -10.25 1.83 -45.53
N GLN A 191 -9.22 1.73 -46.38
CA GLN A 191 -7.92 2.35 -46.09
C GLN A 191 -7.98 3.87 -46.12
N GLN A 192 -8.72 4.47 -47.06
CA GLN A 192 -8.92 5.92 -47.13
C GLN A 192 -9.70 6.44 -45.92
N GLU A 193 -10.70 5.69 -45.45
CA GLU A 193 -11.44 6.02 -44.24
C GLU A 193 -10.54 5.95 -43.00
N ALA A 194 -9.73 4.90 -42.87
CA ALA A 194 -8.76 4.78 -41.78
C ALA A 194 -7.70 5.91 -41.80
N ASP A 195 -7.21 6.29 -42.98
CA ASP A 195 -6.26 7.40 -43.14
C ASP A 195 -6.92 8.74 -42.76
N ALA A 196 -8.18 8.95 -43.14
CA ALA A 196 -8.96 10.15 -42.79
C ALA A 196 -9.29 10.20 -41.29
N GLU A 197 -9.61 9.06 -40.67
CA GLU A 197 -9.84 8.97 -39.22
C GLU A 197 -8.57 9.24 -38.42
N LYS A 198 -7.43 8.68 -38.84
CA LYS A 198 -6.12 9.01 -38.24
C LYS A 198 -5.81 10.49 -38.32
N LYS A 199 -6.12 11.13 -39.46
CA LYS A 199 -5.96 12.58 -39.61
C LYS A 199 -6.88 13.35 -38.65
N ARG A 200 -8.16 13.00 -38.58
CA ARG A 200 -9.11 13.61 -37.61
C ARG A 200 -8.67 13.42 -36.16
N GLN A 201 -8.12 12.26 -35.83
CA GLN A 201 -7.60 11.98 -34.50
C GLN A 201 -6.35 12.83 -34.21
N ALA A 202 -5.40 12.91 -35.13
CA ALA A 202 -4.23 13.78 -34.99
C ALA A 202 -4.61 15.27 -34.86
N GLU A 203 -5.63 15.72 -35.59
CA GLU A 203 -6.16 17.09 -35.47
C GLU A 203 -6.80 17.33 -34.09
N ARG A 204 -7.61 16.39 -33.58
CA ARG A 204 -8.19 16.46 -32.23
C ARG A 204 -7.12 16.45 -31.14
N ASP A 205 -6.12 15.59 -31.28
CA ASP A 205 -5.02 15.50 -30.31
C ASP A 205 -4.19 16.79 -30.32
N ALA A 206 -3.94 17.38 -31.51
CA ALA A 206 -3.29 18.67 -31.63
C ALA A 206 -4.12 19.83 -31.05
N GLU A 207 -5.44 19.83 -31.23
CA GLU A 207 -6.34 20.82 -30.64
C GLU A 207 -6.38 20.71 -29.11
N MET A 208 -6.48 19.50 -28.59
CA MET A 208 -6.44 19.24 -27.14
C MET A 208 -5.10 19.69 -26.54
N GLU A 209 -3.98 19.41 -27.21
CA GLU A 209 -2.67 19.86 -26.73
C GLU A 209 -2.55 21.40 -26.78
N ALA A 210 -3.03 22.04 -27.85
CA ALA A 210 -3.08 23.50 -27.94
C ALA A 210 -3.97 24.11 -26.84
N MET A 211 -5.07 23.45 -26.48
CA MET A 211 -5.94 23.85 -25.37
C MET A 211 -5.23 23.71 -24.02
N ARG A 212 -4.47 22.62 -23.80
CA ARG A 212 -3.67 22.42 -22.59
C ARG A 212 -2.58 23.47 -22.44
N VAL A 213 -1.89 23.82 -23.53
CA VAL A 213 -0.88 24.90 -23.52
C VAL A 213 -1.54 26.23 -23.17
N LYS A 214 -2.67 26.59 -23.80
CA LYS A 214 -3.41 27.82 -23.46
C LYS A 214 -3.90 27.85 -22.01
N MET A 215 -4.43 26.74 -21.50
CA MET A 215 -4.85 26.63 -20.10
C MET A 215 -3.67 26.77 -19.14
N ALA A 216 -2.52 26.15 -19.45
CA ALA A 216 -1.32 26.30 -18.65
C ALA A 216 -0.80 27.76 -18.66
N GLU A 217 -0.83 28.44 -19.81
CA GLU A 217 -0.51 29.87 -19.89
C GLU A 217 -1.49 30.72 -19.08
N GLN A 218 -2.81 30.50 -19.21
CA GLN A 218 -3.81 31.19 -18.41
C GLN A 218 -3.63 30.95 -16.91
N GLN A 219 -3.32 29.71 -16.51
CA GLN A 219 -3.06 29.40 -15.11
C GLN A 219 -1.81 30.13 -14.60
N ARG A 220 -0.73 30.18 -15.39
CA ARG A 220 0.47 30.95 -15.02
C ARG A 220 0.17 32.44 -14.85
N LEU A 221 -0.65 33.02 -15.72
CA LEU A 221 -1.09 34.41 -15.58
C LEU A 221 -1.94 34.64 -14.32
N ILE A 222 -2.82 33.70 -13.98
CA ILE A 222 -3.60 33.76 -12.74
C ILE A 222 -2.68 33.65 -11.52
N ASP A 223 -1.76 32.69 -11.53
CA ASP A 223 -0.80 32.46 -10.44
C ASP A 223 0.13 33.67 -10.26
N GLU A 224 0.60 34.29 -11.34
CA GLU A 224 1.39 35.53 -11.31
C GLU A 224 0.59 36.70 -10.75
N ALA A 225 -0.66 36.87 -11.18
CA ALA A 225 -1.55 37.92 -10.68
C ALA A 225 -1.90 37.72 -9.19
N GLU A 226 -2.11 36.48 -8.76
CA GLU A 226 -2.37 36.13 -7.36
C GLU A 226 -1.12 36.34 -6.50
N ALA A 227 0.06 35.93 -6.96
CA ALA A 227 1.32 36.21 -6.29
C ALA A 227 1.56 37.70 -6.13
N GLU A 228 1.27 38.52 -7.16
CA GLU A 228 1.38 39.97 -7.07
C GLU A 228 0.37 40.57 -6.09
N ARG A 229 -0.87 40.07 -6.06
CA ARG A 229 -1.87 40.48 -5.06
C ARG A 229 -1.44 40.15 -3.64
N VAL A 230 -0.94 38.94 -3.40
CA VAL A 230 -0.44 38.49 -2.09
C VAL A 230 0.77 39.32 -1.66
N GLU A 231 1.70 39.63 -2.56
CA GLU A 231 2.82 40.55 -2.30
C GLU A 231 2.34 41.94 -1.89
N ARG A 232 1.35 42.50 -2.61
CA ARG A 232 0.77 43.81 -2.29
C ARG A 232 0.06 43.80 -0.93
N GLU A 233 -0.74 42.77 -0.63
CA GLU A 233 -1.39 42.62 0.68
C GLU A 233 -0.36 42.46 1.80
N ARG A 234 0.70 41.68 1.60
CA ARG A 234 1.79 41.55 2.58
C ARG A 234 2.50 42.87 2.84
N LYS A 235 2.78 43.66 1.79
CA LYS A 235 3.37 44.99 1.94
C LYS A 235 2.44 45.93 2.69
N ALA A 236 1.17 45.98 2.33
CA ALA A 236 0.17 46.79 3.02
C ALA A 236 0.03 46.39 4.51
N ALA A 237 -0.05 45.09 4.80
CA ALA A 237 -0.11 44.57 6.16
C ALA A 237 1.17 44.86 6.96
N ALA A 238 2.35 44.78 6.32
CA ALA A 238 3.62 45.13 6.96
C ALA A 238 3.73 46.63 7.25
N GLU A 239 3.25 47.49 6.35
CA GLU A 239 3.16 48.93 6.56
C GLU A 239 2.17 49.31 7.67
N GLU A 240 1.02 48.64 7.73
CA GLU A 240 0.02 48.83 8.79
C GLU A 240 0.52 48.32 10.14
N ALA A 241 1.10 47.11 10.20
CA ALA A 241 1.75 46.60 11.41
C ALA A 241 2.91 47.50 11.85
N GLY A 242 3.67 48.06 10.91
CA GLY A 242 4.72 49.04 11.17
C GLY A 242 4.17 50.34 11.77
N ARG A 243 3.02 50.85 11.28
CA ARG A 243 2.33 52.01 11.86
C ARG A 243 1.83 51.72 13.27
N ILE A 244 1.13 50.61 13.48
CA ILE A 244 0.65 50.19 14.80
C ILE A 244 1.80 50.01 15.79
N ALA A 245 2.92 49.41 15.36
CA ALA A 245 4.11 49.24 16.20
C ALA A 245 4.76 50.57 16.58
N ARG A 246 4.81 51.54 15.67
CA ARG A 246 5.31 52.90 15.93
C ARG A 246 4.41 53.66 16.90
N GLU A 247 3.10 53.63 16.68
CA GLU A 247 2.11 54.24 17.58
C GLU A 247 2.15 53.61 18.98
N ALA A 248 2.26 52.27 19.06
CA ALA A 248 2.40 51.58 20.33
C ALA A 248 3.75 51.85 21.02
N ALA A 249 4.84 52.03 20.25
CA ALA A 249 6.13 52.44 20.80
C ALA A 249 6.09 53.87 21.32
N GLU A 250 5.47 54.79 20.57
CA GLU A 250 5.30 56.19 20.99
C GLU A 250 4.40 56.31 22.21
N LYS A 251 3.31 55.55 22.28
CA LYS A 251 2.45 55.48 23.46
C LYS A 251 3.19 54.92 24.68
N ARG A 252 3.95 53.83 24.52
CA ARG A 252 4.80 53.28 25.58
C ARG A 252 5.87 54.28 26.03
N GLN A 253 6.46 55.03 25.10
CA GLN A 253 7.44 56.07 25.43
C GLN A 253 6.80 57.21 26.23
N ARG A 254 5.60 57.67 25.83
CA ARG A 254 4.83 58.67 26.57
C ARG A 254 4.38 58.17 27.95
N GLU A 255 4.02 56.88 28.08
CA GLU A 255 3.69 56.25 29.36
C GLU A 255 4.92 56.16 30.27
N ILE A 256 6.09 55.81 29.72
CA ILE A 256 7.36 55.79 30.47
C ILE A 256 7.75 57.21 30.91
N GLU A 257 7.61 58.21 30.05
CA GLU A 257 7.90 59.61 30.37
C GLU A 257 6.91 60.18 31.39
N ALA A 258 5.62 59.87 31.28
CA ALA A 258 4.60 60.24 32.26
C ALA A 258 4.84 59.55 33.62
N GLN A 259 5.23 58.27 33.62
CA GLN A 259 5.57 57.56 34.85
C GLN A 259 6.85 58.11 35.49
N ALA A 260 7.85 58.48 34.69
CA ALA A 260 9.06 59.11 35.18
C ALA A 260 8.80 60.50 35.78
N GLU A 261 7.89 61.28 35.20
CA GLU A 261 7.46 62.57 35.77
C GLU A 261 6.64 62.38 37.05
N LEU A 262 5.72 61.42 37.10
CA LEU A 262 5.00 61.08 38.34
C LEU A 262 5.96 60.63 39.44
N ASP A 263 6.96 59.81 39.11
CA ASP A 263 7.97 59.38 40.07
C ASP A 263 8.89 60.53 40.52
N ARG A 264 9.14 61.53 39.66
CA ARG A 264 9.89 62.75 40.03
C ARG A 264 9.08 63.63 40.98
N VAL A 265 7.81 63.85 40.69
CA VAL A 265 6.90 64.61 41.57
C VAL A 265 6.76 63.89 42.91
N ALA A 266 6.53 62.58 42.91
CA ALA A 266 6.44 61.80 44.15
C ALA A 266 7.74 61.77 44.96
N ARG A 267 8.91 61.81 44.30
CA ARG A 267 10.21 61.95 45.00
C ARG A 267 10.37 63.33 45.61
N ALA A 268 10.00 64.39 44.89
CA ALA A 268 10.04 65.76 45.42
C ALA A 268 9.10 65.94 46.62
N GLU A 269 7.87 65.43 46.54
CA GLU A 269 6.91 65.46 47.65
C GLU A 269 7.39 64.64 48.85
N ARG A 270 8.03 63.48 48.63
CA ARG A 270 8.64 62.70 49.72
C ARG A 270 9.84 63.42 50.34
N GLU A 271 10.68 64.08 49.55
CA GLU A 271 11.81 64.86 50.06
C GLU A 271 11.36 66.11 50.83
N GLU A 272 10.21 66.69 50.47
CA GLU A 272 9.60 67.83 51.16
C GLU A 272 8.89 67.36 52.44
N ALA A 273 8.15 66.25 52.40
CA ALA A 273 7.57 65.60 53.58
C ALA A 273 8.64 65.15 54.57
N ASP A 274 9.74 64.52 54.12
CA ASP A 274 10.87 64.15 54.96
C ASP A 274 11.56 65.38 55.56
N ARG A 275 11.55 66.53 54.87
CA ARG A 275 12.10 67.80 55.40
C ARG A 275 11.22 68.35 56.51
N ILE A 276 9.90 68.41 56.27
CA ILE A 276 8.92 68.85 57.26
C ILE A 276 8.94 67.93 58.48
N GLU A 277 8.98 66.61 58.27
CA GLU A 277 9.02 65.64 59.36
C GLU A 277 10.34 65.72 60.15
N ARG A 278 11.48 65.99 59.50
CA ARG A 278 12.75 66.24 60.21
C ARG A 278 12.73 67.54 61.00
N GLU A 279 12.19 68.62 60.45
CA GLU A 279 12.04 69.90 61.17
C GLU A 279 11.09 69.76 62.36
N GLU A 280 10.01 69.01 62.22
CA GLU A 280 9.06 68.72 63.30
C GLU A 280 9.66 67.77 64.34
N GLN A 281 10.40 66.74 63.93
CA GLN A 281 11.14 65.87 64.84
C GLN A 281 12.27 66.60 65.57
N ASP A 282 12.95 67.55 64.95
CA ASP A 282 13.99 68.37 65.59
C ASP A 282 13.38 69.39 66.56
N ARG A 283 12.21 69.97 66.25
CA ARG A 283 11.44 70.79 67.21
C ARG A 283 10.97 69.95 68.40
N ILE A 284 10.41 68.76 68.17
CA ILE A 284 9.97 67.86 69.24
C ILE A 284 11.18 67.41 70.09
N ARG A 285 12.33 67.10 69.48
CA ARG A 285 13.56 66.76 70.23
C ARG A 285 14.12 67.95 71.00
N ALA A 286 14.04 69.17 70.49
CA ALA A 286 14.46 70.37 71.21
C ALA A 286 13.54 70.65 72.40
N GLU A 287 12.22 70.56 72.22
CA GLU A 287 11.23 70.69 73.30
C GLU A 287 11.37 69.57 74.34
N GLN A 288 11.62 68.33 73.93
CA GLN A 288 11.88 67.21 74.84
C GLN A 288 13.22 67.34 75.57
N ALA A 289 14.27 67.86 74.94
CA ALA A 289 15.56 68.10 75.60
C ALA A 289 15.49 69.27 76.60
N GLU A 290 14.65 70.28 76.32
CA GLU A 290 14.37 71.38 77.24
C GLU A 290 13.49 70.92 78.41
N ALA A 291 12.45 70.12 78.14
CA ALA A 291 11.64 69.48 79.17
C ALA A 291 12.45 68.53 80.05
N ASP A 292 13.34 67.71 79.48
CA ASP A 292 14.26 66.84 80.23
C ASP A 292 15.27 67.64 81.06
N ARG A 293 15.74 68.80 80.58
CA ARG A 293 16.59 69.69 81.38
C ARG A 293 15.84 70.27 82.57
N ILE A 294 14.63 70.77 82.35
CA ILE A 294 13.78 71.32 83.40
C ILE A 294 13.40 70.22 84.41
N GLN A 295 13.10 69.02 83.94
CA GLN A 295 12.79 67.86 84.78
C GLN A 295 14.01 67.42 85.60
N ARG A 296 15.22 67.36 85.00
CA ARG A 296 16.45 67.01 85.72
C ARG A 296 16.85 68.08 86.74
N GLU A 297 16.67 69.36 86.45
CA GLU A 297 16.88 70.44 87.41
C GLU A 297 15.85 70.38 88.56
N GLN A 298 14.60 70.02 88.28
CA GLN A 298 13.58 69.80 89.31
C GLN A 298 13.86 68.55 90.13
N ASP A 299 14.27 67.45 89.51
CA ASP A 299 14.59 66.19 90.19
C ASP A 299 15.88 66.33 91.02
N GLU A 300 16.90 67.06 90.55
CA GLU A 300 18.10 67.39 91.33
C GLU A 300 17.78 68.34 92.49
N ALA A 301 16.89 69.33 92.29
CA ALA A 301 16.41 70.19 93.37
C ALA A 301 15.58 69.42 94.41
N VAL A 302 14.76 68.45 93.97
CA VAL A 302 14.00 67.56 94.84
C VAL A 302 14.94 66.62 95.59
N LEU A 303 15.93 66.00 94.94
CA LEU A 303 16.91 65.12 95.59
C LEU A 303 17.82 65.90 96.56
N HIS A 304 18.18 67.14 96.24
CA HIS A 304 18.96 68.01 97.12
C HIS A 304 18.12 68.47 98.32
N ALA A 305 16.85 68.81 98.11
CA ALA A 305 15.90 69.11 99.18
C ALA A 305 15.59 67.88 100.06
N GLU A 306 15.57 66.67 99.49
CA GLU A 306 15.36 65.42 100.23
C GLU A 306 16.60 65.02 101.03
N ARG A 307 17.81 65.19 100.47
CA ARG A 307 19.08 65.01 101.20
C ARG A 307 19.24 66.05 102.31
N GLU A 308 18.83 67.29 102.10
CA GLU A 308 18.79 68.30 103.16
C GLU A 308 17.72 68.01 104.21
N ARG A 309 16.54 67.49 103.82
CA ARG A 309 15.50 67.06 104.77
C ARG A 309 15.94 65.86 105.59
N GLN A 310 16.60 64.87 104.99
CA GLN A 310 17.15 63.71 105.70
C GLN A 310 18.33 64.11 106.59
N ALA A 311 19.20 65.03 106.16
CA ALA A 311 20.24 65.60 107.02
C ALA A 311 19.65 66.47 108.16
N ALA A 312 18.54 67.17 107.91
CA ALA A 312 17.81 67.94 108.92
C ALA A 312 17.03 67.04 109.88
N GLU A 313 16.48 65.91 109.44
CA GLU A 313 15.84 64.90 110.29
C GLU A 313 16.87 64.14 111.13
N GLN A 314 18.04 63.82 110.58
CA GLN A 314 19.15 63.22 111.34
C GLN A 314 19.68 64.21 112.40
N ARG A 315 19.85 65.50 112.04
CA ARG A 315 20.18 66.56 113.00
C ARG A 315 19.09 66.77 114.04
N LYS A 316 17.81 66.68 113.65
CA LYS A 316 16.68 66.75 114.59
C LYS A 316 16.63 65.56 115.53
N LEU A 317 16.99 64.36 115.09
CA LEU A 317 17.08 63.18 115.95
C LEU A 317 18.26 63.29 116.93
N ASP A 318 19.39 63.84 116.49
CA ASP A 318 20.54 64.14 117.35
C ASP A 318 20.25 65.29 118.33
N GLU A 319 19.53 66.34 117.89
CA GLU A 319 19.00 67.40 118.75
C GLU A 319 17.95 66.87 119.71
N GLN A 320 17.03 66.01 119.28
CA GLN A 320 16.03 65.37 120.15
C GLN A 320 16.69 64.45 121.19
N ALA A 321 17.82 63.81 120.88
CA ALA A 321 18.61 63.06 121.85
C ALA A 321 19.33 63.98 122.87
N ALA A 322 19.81 65.15 122.43
CA ALA A 322 20.39 66.17 123.31
C ALA A 322 19.32 66.92 124.14
N GLN A 323 18.12 67.11 123.59
CA GLN A 323 16.99 67.82 124.19
C GLN A 323 16.27 66.93 125.20
N LEU A 324 16.15 65.61 124.96
CA LEU A 324 15.74 64.65 126.01
C LEU A 324 16.71 64.62 127.19
N LYS A 325 17.99 64.93 126.99
CA LYS A 325 18.98 65.04 128.06
C LYS A 325 18.78 66.33 128.87
N ARG A 326 18.54 67.47 128.21
CA ARG A 326 18.24 68.77 128.85
C ARG A 326 16.86 68.83 129.49
N GLU A 327 15.86 68.15 128.93
CA GLU A 327 14.52 68.09 129.50
C GLU A 327 14.44 67.14 130.68
N ARG A 328 15.28 66.10 130.78
CA ARG A 328 15.42 65.36 132.04
C ARG A 328 16.00 66.23 133.15
N GLU A 329 16.85 67.19 132.81
CA GLU A 329 17.38 68.18 133.74
C GLU A 329 16.38 69.32 134.04
N ALA A 330 15.51 69.70 133.09
CA ALA A 330 14.46 70.71 133.26
C ALA A 330 13.18 70.15 133.92
N ALA A 331 12.87 68.87 133.71
CA ALA A 331 11.85 68.13 134.45
C ALA A 331 12.22 68.02 135.93
N ALA A 332 13.54 68.00 136.26
CA ALA A 332 14.00 68.09 137.64
C ALA A 332 13.78 69.50 138.25
N LYS A 333 13.78 70.58 137.44
CA LYS A 333 13.59 71.97 137.91
C LYS A 333 12.12 72.46 137.91
N LYS A 334 11.23 71.97 137.04
CA LYS A 334 9.80 72.39 137.04
C LYS A 334 8.91 71.49 137.91
N ALA A 335 9.30 70.25 138.17
CA ALA A 335 8.69 69.46 139.25
C ALA A 335 8.94 70.10 140.64
N GLU A 336 9.94 70.99 140.75
CA GLU A 336 10.16 71.86 141.91
C GLU A 336 9.16 73.03 141.96
N ALA A 337 8.62 73.47 140.81
CA ALA A 337 7.61 74.53 140.69
C ALA A 337 6.15 74.04 140.82
N ASP A 338 5.88 72.76 140.52
CA ASP A 338 4.60 72.09 140.79
C ASP A 338 4.19 72.08 142.28
N ARG A 339 5.05 72.51 143.21
CA ARG A 339 4.68 72.57 144.64
C ARG A 339 4.10 73.89 145.12
N LEU A 340 4.24 75.00 144.37
CA LEU A 340 4.13 76.34 144.98
C LEU A 340 2.87 77.17 144.67
N ALA A 341 1.97 76.81 143.74
CA ALA A 341 0.78 77.68 143.51
C ALA A 341 -0.53 77.00 143.05
N ASN A 342 -0.64 75.68 143.19
CA ASN A 342 -1.93 74.99 143.32
C ASN A 342 -2.72 75.40 144.59
N LEU A 343 -2.23 76.40 145.36
CA LEU A 343 -2.98 77.06 146.43
C LEU A 343 -4.01 78.09 145.92
N GLY A 344 -3.81 78.69 144.74
CA GLY A 344 -4.64 79.82 144.27
C GLY A 344 -6.00 79.45 143.65
N LEU A 345 -6.12 78.26 143.05
CA LEU A 345 -7.36 77.82 142.39
C LEU A 345 -8.39 77.18 143.35
N ARG A 346 -8.01 76.90 144.60
CA ARG A 346 -8.86 76.20 145.58
C ARG A 346 -9.64 77.16 146.50
N GLU A 347 -9.13 78.37 146.75
CA GLU A 347 -9.79 79.39 147.58
C GLU A 347 -10.93 80.13 146.85
N ALA A 348 -10.86 80.29 145.52
CA ALA A 348 -11.91 80.97 144.75
C ALA A 348 -13.15 80.09 144.45
N ALA A 349 -12.95 78.78 144.24
CA ALA A 349 -14.04 77.83 144.00
C ALA A 349 -14.87 77.57 145.27
N GLN A 350 -14.28 77.72 146.45
CA GLN A 350 -14.96 77.55 147.73
C GLN A 350 -15.85 78.78 148.08
N ALA A 351 -15.47 79.99 147.69
CA ALA A 351 -16.18 81.23 148.05
C ALA A 351 -17.56 81.44 147.36
N VAL A 352 -17.85 80.77 146.23
CA VAL A 352 -19.17 80.88 145.54
C VAL A 352 -20.12 79.75 145.91
N VAL A 353 -19.60 78.58 146.31
CA VAL A 353 -20.42 77.51 146.90
C VAL A 353 -21.04 77.97 148.23
N ASP A 354 -20.40 78.92 148.92
CA ASP A 354 -20.87 79.48 150.20
C ASP A 354 -21.96 80.57 150.07
N TYR A 355 -22.33 81.04 148.85
CA TYR A 355 -23.40 82.05 148.67
C TYR A 355 -24.79 81.44 148.37
N GLU A 356 -24.92 80.10 148.39
CA GLU A 356 -26.22 79.43 148.50
C GLU A 356 -26.75 79.55 149.93
N VAL A 357 -28.07 79.83 150.05
CA VAL A 357 -28.91 79.81 151.27
C VAL A 357 -29.29 81.23 151.73
N THR A 358 -30.55 81.59 151.44
CA THR A 358 -31.40 82.68 151.97
C THR A 358 -31.71 83.86 151.02
N ASP A 359 -32.99 83.88 150.61
CA ASP A 359 -33.78 84.98 150.03
C ASP A 359 -33.48 85.47 148.59
N ALA A 360 -34.44 85.82 147.75
CA ALA A 360 -35.88 85.67 147.70
C ALA A 360 -36.26 86.18 146.30
N THR A 361 -37.28 85.59 145.67
CA THR A 361 -38.04 86.24 144.57
C THR A 361 -37.26 86.57 143.27
N PRO A 362 -37.98 86.70 142.14
CA PRO A 362 -37.45 86.32 140.84
C PRO A 362 -36.50 87.36 140.22
N ILE A 363 -35.21 87.01 140.13
CA ILE A 363 -34.19 87.52 139.19
C ILE A 363 -33.30 86.32 138.78
N GLY A 364 -32.75 86.30 137.55
CA GLY A 364 -32.14 85.13 136.93
C GLY A 364 -30.76 84.63 137.45
N GLY A 365 -30.39 83.42 137.01
CA GLY A 365 -29.02 83.10 136.58
C GLY A 365 -28.19 82.03 137.32
N LEU A 366 -28.50 81.58 138.54
CA LEU A 366 -27.42 81.01 139.40
C LEU A 366 -27.47 79.52 139.86
N TRP A 367 -28.62 78.83 139.98
CA TRP A 367 -28.66 77.55 140.73
C TRP A 367 -28.04 76.32 140.02
N ASN A 368 -28.17 76.17 138.70
CA ASN A 368 -27.63 74.96 138.02
C ASN A 368 -26.10 74.99 137.86
N LEU A 369 -25.46 76.17 137.87
CA LEU A 369 -24.00 76.30 137.77
C LEU A 369 -23.28 75.81 139.04
N ILE A 370 -23.96 75.89 140.19
CA ILE A 370 -23.42 75.49 141.49
C ILE A 370 -23.40 73.96 141.62
N ASP A 371 -24.43 73.28 141.13
CA ASP A 371 -24.48 71.81 141.17
C ASP A 371 -23.46 71.20 140.19
N ASP A 372 -23.22 71.83 139.03
CA ASP A 372 -22.12 71.49 138.11
C ASP A 372 -20.74 71.67 138.75
N LEU A 373 -20.55 72.72 139.57
CA LEU A 373 -19.31 72.98 140.31
C LEU A 373 -19.09 71.96 141.44
N ARG A 374 -20.16 71.57 142.15
CA ARG A 374 -20.12 70.58 143.24
C ARG A 374 -19.74 69.19 142.71
N VAL A 375 -20.24 68.82 141.54
CA VAL A 375 -19.87 67.57 140.83
C VAL A 375 -18.44 67.63 140.26
N ALA A 376 -18.00 68.78 139.73
CA ALA A 376 -16.63 68.94 139.20
C ALA A 376 -15.55 68.79 140.30
N LEU A 377 -15.80 69.33 141.50
CA LEU A 377 -14.90 69.19 142.66
C LEU A 377 -14.73 67.72 143.10
N SER A 378 -15.82 66.94 143.12
CA SER A 378 -15.77 65.51 143.46
C SER A 378 -15.04 64.66 142.41
N ASN A 379 -15.08 65.07 141.14
CA ASN A 379 -14.33 64.42 140.06
C ASN A 379 -12.80 64.68 140.12
N ASP A 380 -12.36 65.79 140.73
CA ASP A 380 -10.95 66.16 140.83
C ASP A 380 -10.21 65.37 141.94
N GLU A 381 -10.92 65.02 143.03
CA GLU A 381 -10.42 64.13 144.09
C GLU A 381 -10.15 62.70 143.60
N ASN A 382 -10.90 62.21 142.61
CA ASN A 382 -10.67 60.90 142.00
C ASN A 382 -9.54 60.88 140.94
N ARG A 383 -9.26 61.99 140.24
CA ARG A 383 -8.22 62.05 139.18
C ARG A 383 -6.80 62.20 139.72
N THR A 384 -6.63 63.03 140.75
CA THR A 384 -5.34 63.28 141.41
C THR A 384 -4.73 62.00 141.99
N ALA A 385 -5.56 61.06 142.45
CA ALA A 385 -5.11 59.82 143.07
C ALA A 385 -4.36 58.83 142.15
N LYS A 386 -4.57 58.79 140.83
CA LYS A 386 -4.06 57.64 140.03
C LYS A 386 -3.43 57.92 138.66
N ALA A 387 -3.29 59.19 138.28
CA ALA A 387 -2.17 59.64 137.42
C ALA A 387 -0.78 59.25 137.99
N VAL A 388 -0.69 58.95 139.30
CA VAL A 388 0.51 58.44 139.99
C VAL A 388 0.85 57.00 139.58
N THR A 389 -0.13 56.19 139.17
CA THR A 389 0.07 54.76 138.87
C THR A 389 0.61 54.45 137.47
N VAL A 390 0.35 55.28 136.44
CA VAL A 390 0.82 55.02 135.04
C VAL A 390 2.28 55.42 134.81
N ASN A 391 2.80 56.39 135.58
CA ASN A 391 4.20 56.82 135.48
C ASN A 391 5.20 55.73 135.92
N ARG A 392 4.74 54.69 136.64
CA ARG A 392 5.59 53.54 137.01
C ARG A 392 5.77 52.54 135.86
N THR A 393 4.81 52.37 134.95
CA THR A 393 4.85 51.32 133.92
C THR A 393 5.35 51.78 132.55
N LYS A 394 5.25 53.07 132.17
CA LYS A 394 5.90 53.60 130.94
C LYS A 394 7.44 53.50 130.96
N ARG A 395 8.04 53.29 132.13
CA ARG A 395 9.49 53.12 132.31
C ARG A 395 9.94 51.66 132.18
N GLU A 396 9.02 50.71 132.27
CA GLU A 396 9.26 49.26 132.11
C GLU A 396 8.96 48.76 130.68
N ALA A 397 8.67 49.66 129.72
CA ALA A 397 8.35 49.34 128.31
C ALA A 397 9.27 50.01 127.28
N ARG A 398 10.48 50.45 127.66
CA ARG A 398 11.48 50.97 126.71
C ARG A 398 12.85 50.30 126.93
N VAL A 399 12.81 48.97 126.85
CA VAL A 399 13.82 48.06 126.30
C VAL A 399 13.18 47.40 125.09
#